data_AF-A0A1B0C640-F1
#
_entry.id   AF-A0A1B0C640-F1
#
_cell.length_a   1.000
_cell.length_b   1.000
_cell.length_c   1.000
_cell.angle_alpha   90.00
_cell.angle_beta   90.00
_cell.angle_gamma   90.00
#
_symmetry.space_group_name_H-M   'P 1'
#
loop_
_entity.id
_entity.type
_entity.pdbx_description
1 polymer ?
#
loop_
_entity_poly.entity_id
_entity_poly.type
_entity_poly.pdbx_seq_one_letter_code
_entity_poly.pdbx_strand_id
1 'polypeptide(L)'
;MRLAGTAAIYFSAILKYLMAEILELAANVSNYIRKKHITPPHVRVANGGDEELTHLLKFEGSIRLPKKKAEEINTQCAWKY
;
A
#
# COMPACT_ATOMS: atom_id res chain seq x y z
N MET A 1 -30.81 -14.45 4.71
CA MET A 1 -29.48 -14.60 5.33
C MET A 1 -29.37 -13.61 6.48
N ARG A 2 -29.05 -14.05 7.71
CA ARG A 2 -28.86 -13.18 8.89
C ARG A 2 -27.41 -13.31 9.35
N LEU A 3 -26.73 -12.19 9.57
CA LEU A 3 -25.37 -12.14 10.12
C LEU A 3 -25.45 -12.11 11.66
N ALA A 4 -24.48 -12.73 12.33
CA ALA A 4 -24.34 -12.63 13.78
C ALA A 4 -24.03 -11.17 14.18
N GLY A 5 -24.59 -10.69 15.30
CA GLY A 5 -24.42 -9.30 15.73
C GLY A 5 -22.95 -8.88 15.93
N THR A 6 -22.07 -9.83 16.26
CA THR A 6 -20.63 -9.61 16.43
C THR A 6 -19.83 -9.69 15.13
N ALA A 7 -20.40 -10.24 14.05
CA ALA A 7 -19.69 -10.44 12.78
C ALA A 7 -19.19 -9.11 12.19
N ALA A 8 -19.98 -8.04 12.30
CA ALA A 8 -19.59 -6.71 11.84
C ALA A 8 -18.39 -6.14 12.62
N ILE A 9 -18.29 -6.43 13.91
CA ILE A 9 -17.20 -5.96 14.78
C ILE A 9 -15.89 -6.63 14.35
N TYR A 10 -15.89 -7.96 14.24
CA TYR A 10 -14.71 -8.72 13.78
C TYR A 10 -14.26 -8.27 12.39
N PHE A 11 -15.21 -8.11 11.46
CA PHE A 11 -14.89 -7.65 10.11
C PHE A 11 -14.29 -6.23 10.12
N SER A 12 -14.85 -5.31 10.91
CA SER A 12 -14.30 -3.95 11.04
C SER A 12 -12.89 -3.94 11.63
N ALA A 13 -12.59 -4.81 12.59
CA ALA A 13 -11.29 -4.90 13.22
C ALA A 13 -10.22 -5.35 12.22
N ILE A 14 -10.54 -6.36 11.40
CA ILE A 14 -9.66 -6.86 10.33
C ILE A 14 -9.41 -5.75 9.29
N LEU A 15 -10.46 -5.06 8.84
CA LEU A 15 -10.32 -3.96 7.90
C LEU A 15 -9.46 -2.82 8.46
N LYS A 16 -9.63 -2.46 9.74
CA LYS A 16 -8.83 -1.42 10.38
C LYS A 16 -7.35 -1.79 10.44
N TYR A 17 -7.04 -3.04 10.80
CA TYR A 17 -5.67 -3.53 10.84
C TYR A 17 -5.01 -3.45 9.46
N LEU A 18 -5.67 -3.98 8.43
CA LEU A 18 -5.15 -3.95 7.05
C LEU A 18 -4.95 -2.52 6.53
N MET A 19 -5.91 -1.63 6.77
CA MET A 19 -5.82 -0.24 6.31
C MET A 19 -4.72 0.54 7.03
N ALA A 20 -4.48 0.26 8.32
CA ALA A 20 -3.41 0.90 9.08
C ALA A 20 -2.03 0.55 8.50
N GLU A 21 -1.77 -0.73 8.24
CA GLU A 21 -0.49 -1.20 7.69
C GLU A 21 -0.18 -0.56 6.32
N ILE A 22 -1.16 -0.59 5.41
CA ILE A 22 -1.02 -0.01 4.06
C ILE A 22 -0.76 1.50 4.13
N LEU A 23 -1.46 2.21 5.03
CA LEU A 23 -1.30 3.65 5.19
C LEU A 23 0.02 4.02 5.83
N GLU A 24 0.54 3.23 6.77
CA GLU A 24 1.84 3.43 7.40
C GLU A 24 2.97 3.33 6.38
N LEU A 25 2.98 2.25 5.59
CA LEU A 25 3.97 2.05 4.53
C LEU A 25 3.86 3.16 3.46
N ALA A 26 2.65 3.52 3.03
CA ALA A 26 2.44 4.58 2.05
C ALA A 26 2.81 5.98 2.59
N ALA A 27 2.61 6.23 3.89
CA ALA A 27 3.00 7.46 4.56
C ALA A 27 4.53 7.56 4.66
N ASN A 28 5.21 6.46 4.96
CA ASN A 28 6.67 6.41 4.98
C ASN A 28 7.26 6.79 3.61
N VAL A 29 6.71 6.21 2.53
CA VAL A 29 7.06 6.57 1.15
C VAL A 29 6.73 8.04 0.84
N SER A 30 5.58 8.56 1.30
CA SER A 30 5.21 9.96 1.09
C SER A 30 6.16 10.94 1.79
N ASN A 31 6.58 10.61 3.00
CA ASN A 31 7.53 11.39 3.80
C ASN A 31 8.91 11.38 3.15
N TYR A 32 9.34 10.24 2.63
CA TYR A 32 10.57 10.11 1.86
C TYR A 32 10.57 11.03 0.63
N ILE A 33 9.47 11.06 -0.12
CA ILE A 33 9.27 11.91 -1.31
C ILE A 33 8.99 13.39 -0.93
N ARG A 34 8.95 13.73 0.37
CA ARG A 34 8.65 15.07 0.93
C ARG A 34 7.33 15.66 0.42
N LYS A 35 6.32 14.82 0.23
CA LYS A 35 4.96 15.26 -0.14
C LYS A 35 4.02 15.18 1.04
N LYS A 36 3.19 16.21 1.20
CA LYS A 36 2.18 16.30 2.27
C LYS A 36 0.95 15.41 2.04
N HIS A 37 0.76 14.90 0.82
CA HIS A 37 -0.42 14.11 0.44
C HIS A 37 -0.01 12.72 -0.03
N ILE A 38 -0.72 11.70 0.47
CA ILE A 38 -0.60 10.32 -0.02
C ILE A 38 -1.28 10.24 -1.39
N THR A 39 -0.54 9.77 -2.40
CA THR A 39 -1.05 9.62 -3.78
C THR A 39 -0.94 8.16 -4.22
N PRO A 40 -1.71 7.70 -5.24
CA PRO A 40 -1.68 6.30 -5.69
C PRO A 40 -0.27 5.74 -5.98
N PRO A 41 0.72 6.52 -6.46
CA PRO A 41 2.10 6.07 -6.58
C PRO A 41 2.77 5.65 -5.26
N HIS A 42 2.46 6.30 -4.14
CA HIS A 42 3.07 5.98 -2.84
C HIS A 42 2.60 4.60 -2.35
N VAL A 43 1.30 4.31 -2.51
CA VAL A 43 0.70 3.01 -2.14
C VAL A 43 1.28 1.89 -3.01
N ARG A 44 1.47 2.13 -4.31
CA ARG A 44 2.05 1.12 -5.21
C ARG A 44 3.50 0.77 -4.86
N VAL A 45 4.31 1.77 -4.50
CA VAL A 45 5.70 1.54 -4.08
C VAL A 45 5.74 0.84 -2.72
N ALA A 46 4.89 1.26 -1.78
CA ALA A 46 4.73 0.60 -0.48
C ALA A 46 4.35 -0.89 -0.63
N ASN A 47 3.38 -1.20 -1.49
CA ASN A 47 2.97 -2.57 -1.77
C ASN A 47 4.10 -3.40 -2.40
N GLY A 48 4.90 -2.82 -3.29
CA GLY A 48 6.02 -3.52 -3.94
C GLY A 48 7.22 -3.80 -3.03
N GLY A 49 7.27 -3.20 -1.84
CA GLY A 49 8.28 -3.47 -0.81
C GLY A 49 7.88 -4.53 0.21
N ASP A 50 6.63 -5.00 0.18
CA ASP A 50 6.06 -5.95 1.13
C ASP A 50 5.49 -7.18 0.39
N GLU A 51 6.10 -8.34 0.64
CA GLU A 51 5.72 -9.60 0.02
C GLU A 51 4.33 -10.08 0.48
N GLU A 52 4.00 -9.92 1.76
CA GLU A 52 2.71 -10.33 2.31
C GLU A 52 1.58 -9.52 1.68
N LEU A 53 1.79 -8.20 1.59
CA LEU A 53 0.82 -7.27 1.01
C LEU A 53 0.65 -7.50 -0.50
N THR A 54 1.75 -7.82 -1.21
CA THR A 54 1.73 -8.20 -2.63
C THR A 54 0.90 -9.46 -2.86
N HIS A 55 0.98 -10.45 -1.97
CA HIS A 55 0.17 -11.66 -2.04
C HIS A 55 -1.31 -11.42 -1.72
N LEU A 56 -1.62 -10.53 -0.78
CA LEU A 56 -3.00 -10.21 -0.40
C LEU A 56 -3.72 -9.36 -1.45
N LEU A 57 -3.03 -8.36 -2.00
CA LEU A 57 -3.64 -7.40 -2.91
C LEU A 57 -3.51 -7.79 -4.38
N LYS A 58 -2.88 -8.96 -4.69
CA LYS A 58 -2.58 -9.49 -6.05
C LYS A 58 -2.83 -8.43 -7.10
N PHE A 59 -1.93 -7.44 -7.15
CA PHE A 59 -2.05 -6.31 -8.04
C PHE A 59 -1.67 -6.78 -9.46
N GLU A 60 -2.43 -7.72 -10.04
CA GLU A 60 -2.40 -8.06 -11.47
C GLU A 60 -3.12 -6.96 -12.27
N GLY A 61 -2.78 -5.70 -11.97
CA GLY A 61 -3.30 -4.52 -12.61
C GLY A 61 -2.16 -3.86 -13.34
N SER A 62 -2.00 -4.23 -14.61
CA SER A 62 -1.14 -3.58 -15.60
C SER A 62 -1.57 -2.12 -15.89
N ILE A 63 -1.65 -1.27 -14.87
CA ILE A 63 -1.62 0.18 -15.08
C ILE A 63 -0.13 0.51 -15.23
N ARG A 64 0.37 0.36 -16.46
CA ARG A 64 1.70 0.79 -16.88
C ARG A 64 1.90 2.24 -16.45
N LEU A 65 2.63 2.47 -15.36
CA LEU A 65 3.43 3.69 -15.29
C LEU A 65 4.47 3.59 -16.40
N PRO A 66 4.73 4.66 -17.17
CA PRO A 66 5.86 4.67 -18.10
C PRO A 66 7.12 4.35 -17.30
N LYS A 67 7.83 3.27 -17.68
CA LYS A 67 8.95 2.70 -16.93
C LYS A 67 9.96 3.76 -16.45
N LYS A 68 10.23 4.77 -17.29
CA LYS A 68 11.12 5.91 -16.98
C LYS A 68 10.80 6.64 -15.66
N LYS A 69 9.52 6.82 -15.31
CA LYS A 69 9.15 7.54 -14.08
C LYS A 69 9.12 6.62 -12.87
N ALA A 70 8.80 5.34 -13.05
CA ALA A 70 8.81 4.34 -11.99
C ALA A 70 10.24 4.00 -11.52
N GLU A 71 11.21 4.03 -12.43
CA GLU A 71 12.63 3.75 -12.16
C GLU A 71 13.32 4.88 -11.37
N GLU A 72 12.93 6.13 -11.62
CA GLU A 72 13.45 7.33 -10.93
C GLU A 72 12.97 7.38 -9.46
N ILE A 73 11.71 7.02 -9.20
CA ILE A 73 11.22 6.81 -7.82
C ILE A 73 11.76 5.51 -7.20
N ASN A 74 12.03 4.44 -7.96
CA ASN A 74 12.64 3.21 -7.40
C ASN A 74 14.12 3.39 -7.05
N THR A 75 14.85 4.24 -7.77
CA THR A 75 16.26 4.56 -7.46
C THR A 75 16.39 5.52 -6.29
N GLN A 76 15.40 6.39 -6.07
CA GLN A 76 15.32 7.20 -4.85
C GLN A 76 14.79 6.36 -3.67
N CYS A 77 13.68 5.62 -3.85
CA CYS A 77 13.11 4.73 -2.82
C CYS A 77 13.84 3.39 -2.70
N ALA A 78 15.09 3.28 -3.19
CA ALA A 78 15.90 2.09 -3.02
C ALA A 78 16.09 1.86 -1.52
N TRP A 79 15.40 0.86 -1.00
CA TRP A 79 15.60 0.28 0.33
C TRP A 79 17.07 -0.09 0.46
N LYS A 80 17.86 0.84 0.95
CA LYS A 80 19.28 0.68 1.25
C LYS A 80 19.43 0.67 2.76
N TYR A 81 18.86 -0.35 3.38
CA TYR A 81 19.33 -1.08 4.57
C TYR A 81 18.63 -2.43 4.58
#